data_AF-A0AA95M4V1-F1
#
_entry.id   AF-A0AA95M4V1-F1
#
_cell.length_a   1.000
_cell.length_b   1.000
_cell.length_c   1.000
_cell.angle_alpha   90.00
_cell.angle_beta   90.00
_cell.angle_gamma   90.00
#
_symmetry.space_group_name_H-M   'P 1'
#
loop_
_entity.id
_entity.type
_entity.pdbx_description
1 polymer ?
#
loop_
_entity_poly.entity_id
_entity_poly.type
_entity_poly.pdbx_seq_one_letter_code
_entity_poly.pdbx_strand_id
1 'polypeptide(L)'
;MQTKQKVSTLLGILALFLFLFPSISSAHAYIKKSTPLENEKVEKAPAEVIIKFDESIQPAFNSIKVFDSEGNRVDKNNGQIDPEHPSILKSGLKKDLPIGSYRIKWKVVSSDGHPVEGVIPFQVGDEGQNSASSNKETKGYIPKADLIVIRWLQYISNACYVGLIFFYMMVMPKKLREIETVDKKFRRLISASLTLLFFSILLSLPLQATIESGFPWSEVFSITLIESILTNTNYGHSWLLQIALLITLTLLTSFIGMAKSTKRIILWACFILGNALLWTKSMTSHAASQSNQFLPLAMDFLHLFGASIWIGSLIGFVGFLSFRKNTDLKQDYLRMIKNFSKWGLIIVLLLTFTGIYSSLLYIPNLSALVQTNYGQVLIGKVSLFVLMVLLAAVNLFKGRKETTKGLGASLKGELLIGLMILILSVVLTNLPTAMQSPGPYNNTNIVNHGKRITLKTTPNIVGTNLFEVTLKDRTGQPIKDIEQLHLTFTMLEMDMGKETVSLAKTAEGKYEVKGLHFSMAGKWNVHVHVLTKSLESIDTDFHVLVGSQ
;
A
#
# COMPACT_ATOMS: atom_id res chain seq x y z
N MET A 1 -34.42 33.45 -10.99
CA MET A 1 -34.43 32.81 -9.65
C MET A 1 -34.64 31.30 -9.71
N GLN A 2 -35.54 30.78 -10.53
CA GLN A 2 -35.83 29.33 -10.65
C GLN A 2 -34.61 28.42 -10.89
N THR A 3 -33.63 28.84 -11.70
CA THR A 3 -32.41 28.04 -11.94
C THR A 3 -31.47 27.98 -10.72
N LYS A 4 -31.50 28.99 -9.84
CA LYS A 4 -30.71 28.96 -8.59
C LYS A 4 -31.33 28.00 -7.57
N GLN A 5 -32.67 27.98 -7.47
CA GLN A 5 -33.40 27.04 -6.62
C GLN A 5 -33.16 25.59 -7.06
N LYS A 6 -33.34 25.27 -8.35
CA LYS A 6 -33.16 23.90 -8.88
C LYS A 6 -31.74 23.32 -8.65
N VAL A 7 -30.71 24.15 -8.75
CA VAL A 7 -29.31 23.73 -8.50
C VAL A 7 -29.06 23.50 -7.00
N SER A 8 -29.66 24.31 -6.14
CA SER A 8 -29.55 24.17 -4.68
C SER A 8 -30.24 22.90 -4.16
N THR A 9 -31.42 22.55 -4.70
CA THR A 9 -32.14 21.34 -4.29
C THR A 9 -31.41 20.07 -4.73
N LEU A 10 -30.84 20.07 -5.94
CA LEU A 10 -30.07 18.94 -6.46
C LEU A 10 -28.78 18.70 -5.65
N LEU A 11 -28.06 19.77 -5.28
CA LEU A 11 -26.87 19.69 -4.42
C LEU A 11 -27.20 19.12 -3.03
N GLY A 12 -28.36 19.46 -2.47
CA GLY A 12 -28.82 18.93 -1.18
C GLY A 12 -29.16 17.43 -1.22
N ILE A 13 -29.87 16.98 -2.26
CA ILE A 13 -30.20 15.54 -2.43
C ILE A 13 -28.93 14.71 -2.62
N LEU A 14 -27.94 15.26 -3.32
CA LEU A 14 -26.71 14.56 -3.63
C LEU A 14 -25.72 14.51 -2.46
N ALA A 15 -25.74 15.53 -1.60
CA ALA A 15 -25.05 15.50 -0.31
C ALA A 15 -25.62 14.43 0.63
N LEU A 16 -26.92 14.14 0.55
CA LEU A 16 -27.58 13.12 1.37
C LEU A 16 -27.11 11.70 1.03
N PHE A 17 -26.80 11.42 -0.24
CA PHE A 17 -26.29 10.12 -0.70
C PHE A 17 -24.85 9.84 -0.24
N LEU A 18 -24.06 10.87 0.10
CA LEU A 18 -22.68 10.73 0.57
C LEU A 18 -22.57 10.19 2.02
N PHE A 19 -23.65 10.22 2.79
CA PHE A 19 -23.68 9.79 4.19
C PHE A 19 -24.22 8.36 4.40
N LEU A 20 -24.53 7.62 3.33
CA LEU A 20 -25.19 6.31 3.41
C LEU A 20 -24.23 5.10 3.49
N PHE A 21 -22.92 5.29 3.66
CA PHE A 21 -21.97 4.17 3.70
C PHE A 21 -21.32 4.05 5.08
N PRO A 22 -21.68 3.01 5.88
CA PRO A 22 -21.03 2.75 7.15
C PRO A 22 -19.70 1.99 7.00
N SER A 23 -18.85 2.28 7.99
CA SER A 23 -17.79 1.47 8.59
C SER A 23 -16.50 1.21 7.82
N ILE A 24 -15.45 1.79 8.38
CA ILE A 24 -14.04 1.54 8.12
C ILE A 24 -13.64 0.30 8.94
N SER A 25 -13.02 -0.70 8.31
CA SER A 25 -12.45 -1.88 9.00
C SER A 25 -10.93 -1.84 8.93
N SER A 26 -10.29 -2.43 9.96
CA SER A 26 -8.85 -2.77 10.00
C SER A 26 -8.49 -3.65 8.80
N ALA A 27 -7.21 -3.76 8.46
CA ALA A 27 -6.82 -4.00 7.08
C ALA A 27 -5.94 -5.20 6.74
N HIS A 28 -5.37 -5.97 7.65
CA HIS A 28 -4.64 -7.17 7.22
C HIS A 28 -5.03 -8.37 8.06
N ALA A 29 -5.55 -9.41 7.41
CA ALA A 29 -5.93 -10.66 8.04
C ALA A 29 -4.68 -11.51 8.27
N TYR A 30 -4.13 -11.43 9.47
CA TYR A 30 -3.04 -12.29 9.93
C TYR A 30 -3.61 -13.51 10.65
N ILE A 31 -2.96 -14.66 10.48
CA ILE A 31 -3.37 -15.86 11.21
C ILE A 31 -3.10 -15.64 12.69
N LYS A 32 -4.17 -15.58 13.48
CA LYS A 32 -4.11 -15.59 14.94
C LYS A 32 -3.95 -17.01 15.46
N LYS A 33 -4.60 -17.98 14.82
CA LYS A 33 -4.54 -19.40 15.18
C LYS A 33 -4.98 -20.27 14.01
N SER A 34 -4.42 -21.47 13.89
CA SER A 34 -4.96 -22.52 13.03
C SER A 34 -5.19 -23.81 13.80
N THR A 35 -6.09 -24.65 13.28
CA THR A 35 -6.30 -26.02 13.71
C THR A 35 -6.33 -26.90 12.46
N PRO A 36 -5.37 -27.81 12.27
CA PRO A 36 -4.14 -27.99 13.05
C PRO A 36 -3.24 -26.75 13.07
N LEU A 37 -2.41 -26.63 14.11
CA LEU A 37 -1.31 -25.68 14.17
C LEU A 37 -0.28 -26.02 13.09
N GLU A 38 0.51 -25.02 12.72
CA GLU A 38 1.58 -25.24 11.76
C GLU A 38 2.62 -26.23 12.29
N ASN A 39 2.97 -27.21 11.44
CA ASN A 39 3.83 -28.36 11.76
C ASN A 39 3.32 -29.22 12.93
N GLU A 40 2.05 -29.05 13.34
CA GLU A 40 1.44 -29.89 14.37
C GLU A 40 1.40 -31.34 13.90
N LYS A 41 1.81 -32.23 14.79
CA LYS A 41 1.60 -33.67 14.65
C LYS A 41 0.34 -34.03 15.41
N VAL A 42 -0.68 -34.46 14.68
CA VAL A 42 -1.93 -34.93 15.26
C VAL A 42 -1.99 -36.45 15.15
N GLU A 43 -2.41 -37.13 16.22
CA GLU A 43 -2.54 -38.60 16.20
C GLU A 43 -3.60 -39.08 15.20
N LYS A 44 -4.67 -38.29 15.03
CA LYS A 44 -5.76 -38.54 14.09
C LYS A 44 -6.09 -37.27 13.32
N ALA A 45 -6.43 -37.43 12.04
CA ALA A 45 -6.87 -36.32 11.22
C ALA A 45 -8.11 -35.64 11.82
N PRO A 46 -8.13 -34.30 11.92
CA PRO A 46 -9.31 -33.60 12.43
C PRO A 46 -10.47 -33.70 11.44
N ALA A 47 -11.70 -33.47 11.91
CA ALA A 47 -12.87 -33.47 11.04
C ALA A 47 -12.89 -32.27 10.07
N GLU A 48 -12.24 -31.19 10.45
CA GLU A 48 -12.12 -29.95 9.69
C GLU A 48 -10.80 -29.25 9.97
N VAL A 49 -10.40 -28.40 9.03
CA VAL A 49 -9.33 -27.42 9.23
C VAL A 49 -9.94 -26.05 9.45
N ILE A 50 -9.37 -25.29 10.38
CA ILE A 50 -9.86 -23.96 10.78
C ILE A 50 -8.67 -23.00 10.80
N ILE A 51 -8.83 -21.83 10.21
CA ILE A 51 -7.89 -20.72 10.30
C ILE A 51 -8.64 -19.52 10.86
N LYS A 52 -8.18 -19.00 11.99
CA LYS A 52 -8.69 -17.80 12.63
C LYS A 52 -7.74 -16.65 12.38
N PHE A 53 -8.28 -15.57 11.85
CA PHE A 53 -7.58 -14.32 11.63
C PHE A 53 -7.80 -13.35 12.80
N ASP A 54 -6.95 -12.34 12.91
CA ASP A 54 -7.07 -11.24 13.86
C ASP A 54 -8.13 -10.20 13.47
N GLU A 55 -8.64 -10.26 12.24
CA GLU A 55 -9.73 -9.43 11.72
C GLU A 55 -10.70 -10.21 10.80
N SER A 56 -11.80 -9.55 10.43
CA SER A 56 -12.77 -10.07 9.46
C SER A 56 -12.19 -10.10 8.05
N ILE A 57 -12.36 -11.23 7.36
CA ILE A 57 -11.97 -11.43 5.96
C ILE A 57 -13.15 -11.17 5.01
N GLN A 58 -12.87 -10.75 3.78
CA GLN A 58 -13.92 -10.45 2.82
C GLN A 58 -14.65 -11.75 2.37
N PRO A 59 -15.99 -11.73 2.23
CA PRO A 59 -16.77 -12.90 1.83
C PRO A 59 -16.41 -13.47 0.45
N ALA A 60 -15.89 -12.64 -0.46
CA ALA A 60 -15.44 -13.06 -1.79
C ALA A 60 -13.93 -13.37 -1.84
N PHE A 61 -13.52 -14.10 -2.88
CA PHE A 61 -12.11 -14.39 -3.21
C PHE A 61 -11.29 -15.11 -2.14
N ASN A 62 -11.95 -15.75 -1.16
CA ASN A 62 -11.31 -16.67 -0.23
C ASN A 62 -11.21 -18.08 -0.82
N SER A 63 -10.21 -18.82 -0.35
CA SER A 63 -10.01 -20.22 -0.68
C SER A 63 -9.31 -20.91 0.48
N ILE A 64 -9.77 -22.10 0.82
CA ILE A 64 -9.06 -23.02 1.70
C ILE A 64 -9.14 -24.41 1.08
N LYS A 65 -7.98 -25.02 0.88
CA LYS A 65 -7.83 -26.31 0.21
C LYS A 65 -6.79 -27.14 0.96
N VAL A 66 -7.02 -28.43 1.09
CA VAL A 66 -6.09 -29.32 1.79
C VAL A 66 -5.57 -30.37 0.83
N PHE A 67 -4.26 -30.50 0.80
CA PHE A 67 -3.53 -31.43 -0.08
C PHE A 67 -2.69 -32.40 0.74
N ASP A 68 -2.58 -33.63 0.25
CA ASP A 68 -1.62 -34.61 0.75
C ASP A 68 -0.19 -34.38 0.16
N SER A 69 0.72 -35.30 0.45
CA SER A 69 2.09 -35.31 -0.05
C SER A 69 2.18 -35.53 -1.57
N GLU A 70 1.24 -36.26 -2.15
CA GLU A 70 1.15 -36.55 -3.60
C GLU A 70 0.50 -35.39 -4.38
N GLY A 71 -0.11 -34.42 -3.68
CA GLY A 71 -0.79 -33.27 -4.27
C GLY A 71 -2.26 -33.53 -4.58
N ASN A 72 -2.84 -34.62 -4.10
CA ASN A 72 -4.27 -34.89 -4.22
C ASN A 72 -5.04 -34.04 -3.21
N ARG A 73 -6.25 -33.62 -3.60
CA ARG A 73 -7.12 -32.82 -2.73
C ARG A 73 -7.89 -33.71 -1.75
N VAL A 74 -7.74 -33.44 -0.46
CA VAL A 74 -8.28 -34.25 0.64
C VAL A 74 -9.36 -33.54 1.48
N ASP A 75 -9.70 -32.30 1.15
CA ASP A 75 -10.86 -31.60 1.71
C ASP A 75 -12.18 -31.92 0.97
N LYS A 76 -13.31 -31.59 1.61
CA LYS A 76 -14.68 -31.80 1.11
C LYS A 76 -15.12 -30.76 0.07
N ASN A 77 -14.25 -29.83 -0.32
CA ASN A 77 -14.58 -28.72 -1.23
C ASN A 77 -15.73 -27.82 -0.73
N ASN A 78 -15.87 -27.70 0.59
CA ASN A 78 -16.87 -26.87 1.27
C ASN A 78 -16.21 -25.75 2.09
N GLY A 79 -15.07 -25.24 1.61
CA GLY A 79 -14.36 -24.13 2.26
C GLY A 79 -15.27 -22.91 2.34
N GLN A 80 -15.43 -22.35 3.54
CA GLN A 80 -16.31 -21.21 3.78
C GLN A 80 -15.86 -20.38 4.97
N ILE A 81 -16.28 -19.11 4.97
CA ILE A 81 -16.15 -18.22 6.13
C ILE A 81 -17.26 -18.57 7.11
N ASP A 82 -16.95 -18.55 8.41
CA ASP A 82 -17.94 -18.77 9.45
C ASP A 82 -18.98 -17.63 9.45
N PRO A 83 -20.29 -17.92 9.30
CA PRO A 83 -21.32 -16.88 9.22
C PRO A 83 -21.46 -16.02 10.47
N GLU A 84 -21.14 -16.59 11.65
CA GLU A 84 -21.21 -15.87 12.93
C GLU A 84 -19.88 -15.17 13.26
N HIS A 85 -18.77 -15.64 12.68
CA HIS A 85 -17.43 -15.13 12.93
C HIS A 85 -16.66 -14.88 11.63
N PRO A 86 -16.82 -13.71 11.00
CA PRO A 86 -16.21 -13.38 9.70
C PRO A 86 -14.67 -13.39 9.67
N SER A 87 -14.00 -13.62 10.80
CA SER A 87 -12.56 -13.82 10.93
C SER A 87 -12.13 -15.29 10.89
N ILE A 88 -13.05 -16.23 10.67
CA ILE A 88 -12.76 -17.67 10.67
C ILE A 88 -13.02 -18.26 9.29
N LEU A 89 -12.00 -18.89 8.71
CA LEU A 89 -12.09 -19.68 7.48
C LEU A 89 -11.96 -21.16 7.81
N LYS A 90 -12.91 -21.99 7.37
CA LYS A 90 -12.93 -23.43 7.68
C LYS A 90 -13.25 -24.29 6.48
N SER A 91 -12.77 -25.54 6.48
CA SER A 91 -13.10 -26.55 5.49
C SER A 91 -13.10 -27.95 6.10
N GLY A 92 -14.11 -28.75 5.76
CA GLY A 92 -14.19 -30.12 6.24
C GLY A 92 -13.18 -31.02 5.54
N LEU A 93 -12.57 -31.95 6.28
CA LEU A 93 -11.70 -32.99 5.72
C LEU A 93 -12.51 -34.25 5.37
N LYS A 94 -12.02 -35.01 4.38
CA LYS A 94 -12.52 -36.37 4.10
C LYS A 94 -12.24 -37.26 5.32
N LYS A 95 -13.08 -38.28 5.52
CA LYS A 95 -12.87 -39.25 6.63
C LYS A 95 -11.65 -40.13 6.34
N ASP A 96 -11.06 -40.65 7.40
CA ASP A 96 -10.00 -41.69 7.36
C ASP A 96 -8.80 -41.31 6.48
N LEU A 97 -8.31 -40.08 6.65
CA LEU A 97 -7.10 -39.63 5.96
C LEU A 97 -5.90 -40.52 6.37
N PRO A 98 -5.11 -41.03 5.40
CA PRO A 98 -3.92 -41.83 5.69
C PRO A 98 -2.92 -41.11 6.60
N ILE A 99 -2.05 -41.88 7.25
CA ILE A 99 -0.88 -41.33 7.94
C ILE A 99 0.02 -40.64 6.91
N GLY A 100 0.48 -39.43 7.20
CA GLY A 100 1.31 -38.66 6.27
C GLY A 100 1.31 -37.16 6.51
N SER A 101 2.02 -36.44 5.64
CA SER A 101 2.12 -34.98 5.67
C SER A 101 1.05 -34.33 4.79
N TYR A 102 0.48 -33.26 5.31
CA TYR A 102 -0.62 -32.51 4.70
C TYR A 102 -0.30 -31.02 4.67
N ARG A 103 -0.97 -30.31 3.76
CA ARG A 103 -0.81 -28.86 3.59
C ARG A 103 -2.16 -28.19 3.40
N ILE A 104 -2.45 -27.21 4.24
CA ILE A 104 -3.59 -26.31 4.10
C ILE A 104 -3.14 -25.13 3.26
N LYS A 105 -3.52 -25.09 1.98
CA LYS A 105 -3.33 -23.92 1.12
C LYS A 105 -4.52 -23.00 1.29
N TRP A 106 -4.27 -21.76 1.68
CA TRP A 106 -5.31 -20.76 1.87
C TRP A 106 -5.00 -19.46 1.12
N LYS A 107 -6.07 -18.73 0.83
CA LYS A 107 -6.05 -17.38 0.28
C LYS A 107 -7.25 -16.64 0.86
N VAL A 108 -7.06 -15.42 1.32
CA VAL A 108 -8.13 -14.53 1.75
C VAL A 108 -7.88 -13.13 1.20
N VAL A 109 -8.91 -12.31 1.13
CA VAL A 109 -8.77 -10.88 0.91
C VAL A 109 -9.03 -10.21 2.24
N SER A 110 -8.02 -9.51 2.76
CA SER A 110 -8.13 -8.74 3.99
C SER A 110 -9.16 -7.64 3.84
N SER A 111 -9.59 -7.06 4.94
CA SER A 111 -10.60 -6.01 4.92
C SER A 111 -10.18 -4.75 4.12
N ASP A 112 -8.89 -4.53 3.85
CA ASP A 112 -8.42 -3.44 2.97
C ASP A 112 -8.35 -3.75 1.47
N GLY A 113 -8.68 -4.97 1.06
CA GLY A 113 -8.64 -5.39 -0.34
C GLY A 113 -7.30 -5.95 -0.81
N HIS A 114 -6.31 -6.15 0.08
CA HIS A 114 -5.10 -6.88 -0.27
C HIS A 114 -5.32 -8.39 -0.16
N PRO A 115 -5.04 -9.18 -1.23
CA PRO A 115 -5.04 -10.62 -1.14
C PRO A 115 -3.83 -11.10 -0.35
N VAL A 116 -4.06 -11.97 0.63
CA VAL A 116 -3.03 -12.69 1.39
C VAL A 116 -3.23 -14.17 1.14
N GLU A 117 -2.14 -14.89 0.89
CA GLU A 117 -2.16 -16.34 0.71
C GLU A 117 -1.04 -17.01 1.49
N GLY A 118 -1.22 -18.27 1.83
CA GLY A 118 -0.25 -19.02 2.60
C GLY A 118 -0.47 -20.52 2.53
N VAL A 119 0.46 -21.25 3.16
CA VAL A 119 0.39 -22.71 3.30
C VAL A 119 0.71 -23.05 4.75
N ILE A 120 -0.15 -23.84 5.38
CA ILE A 120 0.05 -24.37 6.74
C ILE A 120 0.30 -25.88 6.62
N PRO A 121 1.54 -26.35 6.76
CA PRO A 121 1.82 -27.79 6.86
C PRO A 121 1.33 -28.38 8.19
N PHE A 122 0.91 -29.64 8.19
CA PHE A 122 0.65 -30.44 9.39
C PHE A 122 0.87 -31.94 9.10
N GLN A 123 0.94 -32.79 10.12
CA GLN A 123 1.16 -34.22 9.97
C GLN A 123 0.11 -35.02 10.73
N VAL A 124 -0.36 -36.12 10.14
CA VAL A 124 -1.24 -37.10 10.79
C VAL A 124 -0.45 -38.39 11.05
N GLY A 125 -0.40 -38.84 12.30
CA GLY A 125 0.30 -40.07 12.75
C GLY A 125 1.81 -39.90 13.00
N ASP A 126 2.41 -40.96 13.55
CA ASP A 126 3.84 -41.02 13.92
C ASP A 126 4.57 -42.05 13.05
N GLU A 127 5.21 -41.60 11.97
CA GLU A 127 6.49 -42.13 11.48
C GLU A 127 7.06 -41.27 10.32
N GLY A 128 8.37 -41.42 10.12
CA GLY A 128 9.26 -40.42 9.54
C GLY A 128 9.39 -40.35 8.02
N GLN A 129 9.99 -39.22 7.60
CA GLN A 129 10.52 -38.91 6.27
C GLN A 129 9.51 -38.80 5.13
N ASN A 130 8.94 -37.60 5.00
CA ASN A 130 9.04 -36.82 3.77
C ASN A 130 8.58 -35.38 4.05
N SER A 131 9.44 -34.62 4.72
CA SER A 131 9.35 -33.16 4.68
C SER A 131 9.72 -32.71 3.27
N ALA A 132 8.77 -32.85 2.34
CA ALA A 132 8.80 -32.06 1.13
C ALA A 132 8.53 -30.62 1.55
N SER A 133 9.60 -29.93 1.97
CA SER A 133 9.66 -28.49 2.14
C SER A 133 9.39 -27.85 0.78
N SER A 134 8.12 -27.79 0.39
CA SER A 134 7.67 -27.05 -0.77
C SER A 134 7.76 -25.58 -0.42
N ASN A 135 8.97 -25.04 -0.53
CA ASN A 135 9.28 -23.62 -0.61
C ASN A 135 8.45 -22.99 -1.72
N LYS A 136 7.27 -22.47 -1.39
CA LYS A 136 6.76 -21.29 -2.07
C LYS A 136 6.66 -20.22 -1.01
N GLU A 137 7.74 -19.45 -0.94
CA GLU A 137 7.77 -18.12 -0.36
C GLU A 137 6.46 -17.39 -0.70
N THR A 138 5.89 -16.73 0.30
CA THR A 138 4.83 -15.76 0.15
C THR A 138 5.37 -14.62 -0.72
N LYS A 139 5.31 -14.78 -2.04
CA LYS A 139 5.75 -13.74 -2.97
C LYS A 139 4.69 -12.66 -2.97
N GLY A 140 4.99 -11.53 -2.35
CA GLY A 140 4.20 -10.31 -2.50
C GLY A 140 3.93 -10.02 -3.97
N TYR A 141 2.73 -9.52 -4.26
CA TYR A 141 2.32 -9.18 -5.62
C TYR A 141 3.31 -8.17 -6.24
N ILE A 142 3.88 -8.52 -7.40
CA ILE A 142 4.73 -7.60 -8.17
C ILE A 142 3.81 -6.76 -9.07
N PRO A 143 3.83 -5.41 -8.97
CA PRO A 143 3.02 -4.55 -9.80
C PRO A 143 3.24 -4.82 -11.29
N LYS A 144 2.19 -5.25 -11.98
CA LYS A 144 2.19 -5.45 -13.43
C LYS A 144 1.98 -4.12 -14.17
N ALA A 145 2.30 -4.09 -15.46
CA ALA A 145 2.24 -2.87 -16.27
C ALA A 145 0.82 -2.28 -16.38
N ASP A 146 -0.20 -3.12 -16.46
CA ASP A 146 -1.61 -2.74 -16.45
C ASP A 146 -1.99 -1.97 -15.18
N LEU A 147 -1.57 -2.48 -14.01
CA LEU A 147 -1.76 -1.79 -12.73
C LEU A 147 -1.08 -0.42 -12.76
N ILE A 148 0.19 -0.37 -13.15
CA ILE A 148 0.98 0.87 -13.18
C ILE A 148 0.29 1.91 -14.07
N VAL A 149 -0.09 1.54 -15.28
CA VAL A 149 -0.71 2.44 -16.26
C VAL A 149 -2.07 2.93 -15.80
N ILE A 150 -2.97 2.05 -15.35
CA ILE A 150 -4.33 2.42 -14.95
C ILE A 150 -4.33 3.30 -13.71
N ARG A 151 -3.55 2.94 -12.67
CA ARG A 151 -3.44 3.77 -11.45
C ARG A 151 -2.73 5.09 -11.73
N TRP A 152 -1.69 5.09 -12.56
CA TRP A 152 -1.03 6.35 -12.97
C TRP A 152 -1.99 7.27 -13.72
N LEU A 153 -2.78 6.71 -14.64
CA LEU A 153 -3.82 7.45 -15.37
C LEU A 153 -4.87 8.03 -14.41
N GLN A 154 -5.26 7.29 -13.38
CA GLN A 154 -6.18 7.77 -12.35
C GLN A 154 -5.58 8.94 -11.55
N TYR A 155 -4.33 8.83 -11.10
CA TYR A 155 -3.66 9.92 -10.37
C TYR A 155 -3.45 11.17 -11.22
N ILE A 156 -2.95 11.03 -12.45
CA ILE A 156 -2.71 12.19 -13.32
C ILE A 156 -4.02 12.85 -13.76
N SER A 157 -5.07 12.09 -14.06
CA SER A 157 -6.36 12.65 -14.48
C SER A 157 -7.05 13.39 -13.35
N ASN A 158 -7.01 12.85 -12.12
CA ASN A 158 -7.55 13.51 -10.95
C ASN A 158 -6.74 14.78 -10.57
N ALA A 159 -5.40 14.67 -10.59
CA ALA A 159 -4.51 15.82 -10.39
C ALA A 159 -4.76 16.92 -11.43
N CYS A 160 -4.92 16.55 -12.70
CA CYS A 160 -5.25 17.46 -13.78
C CYS A 160 -6.60 18.13 -13.52
N TYR A 161 -7.66 17.37 -13.21
CA TYR A 161 -8.99 17.92 -12.99
C TYR A 161 -9.03 18.89 -11.79
N VAL A 162 -8.59 18.45 -10.60
CA VAL A 162 -8.60 19.26 -9.37
C VAL A 162 -7.66 20.46 -9.49
N GLY A 163 -6.42 20.22 -9.95
CA GLY A 163 -5.40 21.26 -10.04
C GLY A 163 -5.68 22.29 -11.13
N LEU A 164 -6.30 21.92 -12.26
CA LEU A 164 -6.72 22.90 -13.28
C LEU A 164 -7.85 23.80 -12.77
N ILE A 165 -8.82 23.27 -12.03
CA ILE A 165 -9.88 24.11 -11.40
C ILE A 165 -9.23 25.08 -10.41
N PHE A 166 -8.33 24.59 -9.55
CA PHE A 166 -7.58 25.45 -8.62
C PHE A 166 -6.81 26.53 -9.37
N PHE A 167 -6.06 26.15 -10.40
CA PHE A 167 -5.27 27.07 -11.22
C PHE A 167 -6.14 28.15 -11.87
N TYR A 168 -7.25 27.76 -12.48
CA TYR A 168 -8.19 28.71 -13.10
C TYR A 168 -8.83 29.63 -12.06
N MET A 169 -9.17 29.14 -10.87
CA MET A 169 -9.85 29.95 -9.85
C MET A 169 -8.91 30.87 -9.07
N MET A 170 -7.75 30.37 -8.66
CA MET A 170 -6.84 31.00 -7.70
C MET A 170 -5.61 31.63 -8.33
N VAL A 171 -5.13 31.10 -9.45
CA VAL A 171 -3.88 31.54 -10.08
C VAL A 171 -4.15 32.48 -11.26
N MET A 172 -5.11 32.12 -12.12
CA MET A 172 -5.41 32.86 -13.33
C MET A 172 -6.15 34.19 -13.05
N PRO A 173 -5.62 35.34 -13.50
CA PRO A 173 -6.28 36.64 -13.38
C PRO A 173 -7.66 36.66 -14.02
N LYS A 174 -8.60 37.40 -13.43
CA LYS A 174 -9.98 37.56 -13.95
C LYS A 174 -10.00 38.01 -15.42
N LYS A 175 -9.15 38.99 -15.77
CA LYS A 175 -8.99 39.48 -17.15
C LYS A 175 -8.71 38.37 -18.16
N LEU A 176 -7.84 37.41 -17.83
CA LEU A 176 -7.52 36.30 -18.74
C LEU A 176 -8.68 35.30 -18.87
N ARG A 177 -9.45 35.10 -17.81
CA ARG A 177 -10.62 34.19 -17.81
C ARG A 177 -11.76 34.69 -18.69
N GLU A 178 -11.86 36.00 -18.87
CA GLU A 178 -12.89 36.63 -19.71
C GLU A 178 -12.56 36.56 -21.20
N ILE A 179 -11.32 36.18 -21.56
CA ILE A 179 -10.93 35.95 -22.95
C ILE A 179 -11.49 34.60 -23.41
N GLU A 180 -12.35 34.63 -24.44
CA GLU A 180 -13.08 33.46 -24.93
C GLU A 180 -12.18 32.28 -25.32
N THR A 181 -11.04 32.55 -25.98
CA THR A 181 -10.09 31.50 -26.39
C THR A 181 -9.43 30.80 -25.20
N VAL A 182 -9.20 31.53 -24.11
CA VAL A 182 -8.62 31.02 -22.86
C VAL A 182 -9.64 30.15 -22.13
N ASP A 183 -10.88 30.63 -22.03
CA ASP A 183 -11.97 29.88 -21.42
C ASP A 183 -12.28 28.59 -22.20
N LYS A 184 -12.36 28.65 -23.53
CA LYS A 184 -12.53 27.46 -24.39
C LYS A 184 -11.40 26.45 -24.19
N LYS A 185 -10.15 26.91 -24.08
CA LYS A 185 -9.00 26.03 -23.82
C LYS A 185 -9.09 25.38 -22.45
N PHE A 186 -9.44 26.14 -21.41
CA PHE A 186 -9.66 25.59 -20.07
C PHE A 186 -10.76 24.52 -20.06
N ARG A 187 -11.91 24.78 -20.70
CA ARG A 187 -13.02 23.82 -20.81
C ARG A 187 -12.59 22.53 -21.51
N ARG A 188 -11.79 22.62 -22.59
CA ARG A 188 -11.24 21.45 -23.27
C ARG A 188 -10.32 20.64 -22.37
N LEU A 189 -9.44 21.30 -21.62
CA LEU A 189 -8.53 20.61 -20.69
C LEU A 189 -9.29 19.92 -19.55
N ILE A 190 -10.29 20.59 -18.96
CA ILE A 190 -11.15 20.00 -17.94
C ILE A 190 -11.94 18.81 -18.49
N SER A 191 -12.57 18.95 -19.66
CA SER A 191 -13.30 17.86 -20.30
C SER A 191 -12.39 16.67 -20.60
N ALA A 192 -11.19 16.91 -21.14
CA ALA A 192 -10.22 15.85 -21.40
C ALA A 192 -9.78 15.15 -20.10
N SER A 193 -9.50 15.91 -19.04
CA SER A 193 -9.15 15.35 -17.74
C SER A 193 -10.27 14.49 -17.14
N LEU A 194 -11.54 14.92 -17.30
CA LEU A 194 -12.70 14.18 -16.85
C LEU A 194 -12.91 12.89 -17.66
N THR A 195 -12.71 12.92 -18.98
CA THR A 195 -12.79 11.73 -19.83
C THR A 195 -11.73 10.71 -19.44
N LEU A 196 -10.48 11.15 -19.23
CA LEU A 196 -9.41 10.26 -18.76
C LEU A 196 -9.71 9.70 -17.36
N LEU A 197 -10.25 10.53 -16.46
CA LEU A 197 -10.66 10.11 -15.13
C LEU A 197 -11.77 9.06 -15.20
N PHE A 198 -12.76 9.25 -16.07
CA PHE A 198 -13.83 8.29 -16.30
C PHE A 198 -13.32 6.92 -16.72
N PHE A 199 -12.48 6.86 -17.76
CA PHE A 199 -11.93 5.59 -18.23
C PHE A 199 -11.00 4.96 -17.18
N SER A 200 -10.24 5.76 -16.44
CA SER A 200 -9.36 5.22 -15.38
C SER A 200 -10.14 4.56 -14.25
N ILE A 201 -11.25 5.17 -13.79
CA ILE A 201 -12.12 4.60 -12.75
C ILE A 201 -12.83 3.37 -13.30
N LEU A 202 -13.34 3.42 -14.54
CA LEU A 202 -14.01 2.29 -15.18
C LEU A 202 -13.09 1.06 -15.29
N LEU A 203 -11.85 1.26 -15.74
CA LEU A 203 -10.84 0.19 -15.87
C LEU A 203 -10.29 -0.29 -14.52
N SER A 204 -10.47 0.47 -13.44
CA SER A 204 -9.96 0.09 -12.11
C SER A 204 -10.71 -1.10 -11.49
N LEU A 205 -11.97 -1.33 -11.85
CA LEU A 205 -12.76 -2.48 -11.35
C LEU A 205 -12.28 -3.82 -11.92
N PRO A 206 -12.19 -4.03 -13.24
CA PRO A 206 -11.63 -5.27 -13.79
C PRO A 206 -10.16 -5.43 -13.42
N LEU A 207 -9.38 -4.35 -13.28
CA LEU A 207 -8.04 -4.44 -12.74
C LEU A 207 -8.04 -5.04 -11.32
N GLN A 208 -8.88 -4.53 -10.42
CA GLN A 208 -8.98 -5.09 -9.06
C GLN A 208 -9.43 -6.56 -9.11
N ALA A 209 -10.36 -6.90 -9.99
CA ALA A 209 -10.79 -8.28 -10.21
C ALA A 209 -9.62 -9.20 -10.56
N THR A 210 -8.69 -8.77 -11.44
CA THR A 210 -7.51 -9.57 -11.79
C THR A 210 -6.58 -9.78 -10.59
N ILE A 211 -6.44 -8.76 -9.72
CA ILE A 211 -5.57 -8.80 -8.55
C ILE A 211 -6.13 -9.76 -7.50
N GLU A 212 -7.43 -9.64 -7.19
CA GLU A 212 -8.07 -10.43 -6.14
C GLU A 212 -8.33 -11.87 -6.57
N SER A 213 -8.85 -12.10 -7.79
CA SER A 213 -9.14 -13.46 -8.28
C SER A 213 -7.89 -14.20 -8.75
N GLY A 214 -6.90 -13.47 -9.29
CA GLY A 214 -5.76 -14.03 -10.02
C GLY A 214 -6.06 -14.40 -11.48
N PHE A 215 -7.28 -14.16 -11.97
CA PHE A 215 -7.66 -14.43 -13.36
C PHE A 215 -7.10 -13.39 -14.34
N PRO A 216 -6.88 -13.78 -15.62
CA PRO A 216 -6.47 -12.86 -16.66
C PRO A 216 -7.61 -11.92 -17.09
N TRP A 217 -7.27 -10.82 -17.78
CA TRP A 217 -8.22 -9.82 -18.27
C TRP A 217 -9.38 -10.38 -19.11
N SER A 218 -9.19 -11.50 -19.81
CA SER A 218 -10.25 -12.13 -20.61
C SER A 218 -11.39 -12.72 -19.77
N GLU A 219 -11.13 -13.08 -18.52
CA GLU A 219 -12.07 -13.82 -17.67
C GLU A 219 -12.75 -12.92 -16.62
N VAL A 220 -12.19 -11.75 -16.34
CA VAL A 220 -12.66 -10.86 -15.28
C VAL A 220 -13.91 -10.04 -15.63
N PHE A 221 -14.38 -10.13 -16.87
CA PHE A 221 -15.62 -9.48 -17.32
C PHE A 221 -16.87 -10.33 -17.11
N SER A 222 -16.76 -11.48 -16.42
CA SER A 222 -17.92 -12.29 -16.10
C SER A 222 -18.84 -11.57 -15.10
N ILE A 223 -20.15 -11.63 -15.35
CA ILE A 223 -21.14 -10.91 -14.56
C ILE A 223 -21.11 -11.32 -13.09
N THR A 224 -20.89 -12.61 -12.83
CA THR A 224 -20.81 -13.19 -11.48
C THR A 224 -19.60 -12.68 -10.70
N LEU A 225 -18.44 -12.51 -11.36
CA LEU A 225 -17.24 -11.96 -10.73
C LEU A 225 -17.41 -10.49 -10.39
N ILE A 226 -17.95 -9.71 -11.33
CA ILE A 226 -18.23 -8.28 -11.14
C ILE A 226 -19.22 -8.08 -10.01
N GLU A 227 -20.32 -8.85 -9.99
CA GLU A 227 -21.31 -8.80 -8.91
C GLU A 227 -20.67 -9.16 -7.57
N SER A 228 -19.84 -10.21 -7.53
CA SER A 228 -19.13 -10.63 -6.33
C SER A 228 -18.24 -9.52 -5.78
N ILE A 229 -17.48 -8.83 -6.64
CA ILE A 229 -16.65 -7.69 -6.22
C ILE A 229 -17.52 -6.55 -5.70
N LEU A 230 -18.54 -6.13 -6.46
CA LEU A 230 -19.35 -4.96 -6.10
C LEU A 230 -20.14 -5.14 -4.79
N THR A 231 -20.55 -6.36 -4.47
CA THR A 231 -21.42 -6.66 -3.32
C THR A 231 -20.67 -7.17 -2.10
N ASN A 232 -19.55 -7.87 -2.28
CA ASN A 232 -18.87 -8.57 -1.20
C ASN A 232 -17.46 -8.03 -0.90
N THR A 233 -17.05 -6.91 -1.53
CA THR A 233 -15.73 -6.31 -1.30
C THR A 233 -15.82 -4.84 -0.92
N ASN A 234 -14.93 -4.41 -0.02
CA ASN A 234 -14.82 -3.00 0.37
C ASN A 234 -14.35 -2.12 -0.79
N TYR A 235 -13.54 -2.68 -1.69
CA TYR A 235 -13.16 -2.00 -2.93
C TYR A 235 -14.37 -1.74 -3.83
N GLY A 236 -15.25 -2.74 -4.00
CA GLY A 236 -16.48 -2.63 -4.78
C GLY A 236 -17.39 -1.50 -4.30
N HIS A 237 -17.61 -1.40 -2.98
CA HIS A 237 -18.37 -0.29 -2.39
C HIS A 237 -17.70 1.07 -2.64
N SER A 238 -16.38 1.16 -2.48
CA SER A 238 -15.62 2.38 -2.77
C SER A 238 -15.69 2.77 -4.26
N TRP A 239 -15.69 1.79 -5.15
CA TRP A 239 -15.83 2.00 -6.59
C TRP A 239 -17.24 2.49 -6.97
N LEU A 240 -18.30 1.95 -6.36
CA LEU A 240 -19.67 2.45 -6.55
C LEU A 240 -19.80 3.92 -6.13
N LEU A 241 -19.20 4.28 -4.99
CA LEU A 241 -19.13 5.67 -4.55
C LEU A 241 -18.35 6.55 -5.55
N GLN A 242 -17.23 6.06 -6.09
CA GLN A 242 -16.47 6.76 -7.13
C GLN A 242 -17.30 6.98 -8.39
N ILE A 243 -18.08 5.99 -8.84
CA ILE A 243 -18.96 6.13 -10.00
C ILE A 243 -20.06 7.15 -9.74
N ALA A 244 -20.71 7.12 -8.57
CA ALA A 244 -21.73 8.11 -8.22
C ALA A 244 -21.17 9.54 -8.19
N LEU A 245 -19.99 9.72 -7.58
CA LEU A 245 -19.26 10.99 -7.56
C LEU A 245 -18.87 11.44 -8.98
N LEU A 246 -18.40 10.52 -9.82
CA LEU A 246 -17.98 10.79 -11.20
C LEU A 246 -19.15 11.17 -12.11
N ILE A 247 -20.30 10.50 -11.98
CA ILE A 247 -21.54 10.86 -12.71
C ILE A 247 -21.95 12.28 -12.33
N THR A 248 -21.98 12.58 -11.03
CA THR A 248 -22.30 13.92 -10.53
C THR A 248 -21.32 14.95 -11.06
N LEU A 249 -20.02 14.66 -10.98
CA LEU A 249 -18.96 15.54 -11.44
C LEU A 249 -19.11 15.82 -12.94
N THR A 250 -19.48 14.80 -13.72
CA THR A 250 -19.74 14.91 -15.16
C THR A 250 -20.95 15.81 -15.45
N LEU A 251 -22.04 15.64 -14.71
CA LEU A 251 -23.22 16.50 -14.80
C LEU A 251 -22.89 17.96 -14.44
N LEU A 252 -22.13 18.20 -13.38
CA LEU A 252 -21.72 19.56 -13.01
C LEU A 252 -20.75 20.19 -14.02
N THR A 253 -19.85 19.38 -14.57
CA THR A 253 -18.89 19.83 -15.59
C THR A 253 -19.60 20.17 -16.91
N SER A 254 -20.67 19.47 -17.27
CA SER A 254 -21.44 19.79 -18.49
C SER A 254 -22.06 21.20 -18.41
N PHE A 255 -22.51 21.63 -17.23
CA PHE A 255 -22.98 23.01 -17.01
C PHE A 255 -21.87 24.06 -17.19
N ILE A 256 -20.61 23.72 -16.89
CA ILE A 256 -19.46 24.58 -17.24
C ILE A 256 -19.39 24.68 -18.76
N GLY A 257 -19.53 23.57 -19.49
CA GLY A 257 -19.49 23.53 -20.96
C GLY A 257 -20.60 24.32 -21.66
N MET A 258 -21.83 24.28 -21.12
CA MET A 258 -23.03 24.88 -21.75
C MET A 258 -23.25 26.36 -21.43
N ALA A 259 -22.71 26.86 -20.32
CA ALA A 259 -22.97 28.24 -19.90
C ALA A 259 -22.15 29.27 -20.69
N LYS A 260 -22.75 30.42 -21.02
CA LYS A 260 -22.04 31.59 -21.60
C LYS A 260 -20.91 32.11 -20.69
N SER A 261 -21.06 31.95 -19.38
CA SER A 261 -20.04 32.29 -18.39
C SER A 261 -20.07 31.28 -17.25
N THR A 262 -18.89 30.79 -16.87
CA THR A 262 -18.72 29.78 -15.83
C THR A 262 -18.99 30.38 -14.46
N LYS A 263 -20.05 29.90 -13.78
CA LYS A 263 -20.37 30.36 -12.42
C LYS A 263 -19.38 29.80 -11.40
N ARG A 264 -18.84 30.66 -10.53
CA ARG A 264 -17.86 30.29 -9.50
C ARG A 264 -18.36 29.20 -8.54
N ILE A 265 -19.67 29.17 -8.25
CA ILE A 265 -20.27 28.13 -7.39
C ILE A 265 -20.19 26.73 -8.02
N ILE A 266 -20.32 26.62 -9.35
CA ILE A 266 -20.22 25.33 -10.06
C ILE A 266 -18.76 24.84 -10.02
N LEU A 267 -17.80 25.75 -10.19
CA LEU A 267 -16.37 25.41 -10.07
C LEU A 267 -16.01 24.93 -8.66
N TRP A 268 -16.53 25.59 -7.62
CA TRP A 268 -16.34 25.12 -6.23
C TRP A 268 -16.98 23.74 -6.00
N ALA A 269 -18.20 23.50 -6.51
CA ALA A 269 -18.83 22.20 -6.39
C ALA A 269 -18.03 21.10 -7.11
N CYS A 270 -17.54 21.37 -8.32
CA CYS A 270 -16.65 20.46 -9.05
C CYS A 270 -15.32 20.23 -8.31
N PHE A 271 -14.75 21.28 -7.71
CA PHE A 271 -13.55 21.18 -6.91
C PHE A 271 -13.77 20.28 -5.69
N ILE A 272 -14.86 20.47 -4.95
CA ILE A 272 -15.20 19.65 -3.78
C ILE A 272 -15.40 18.19 -4.18
N LEU A 273 -16.15 17.91 -5.26
CA LEU A 273 -16.38 16.54 -5.73
C LEU A 273 -15.10 15.87 -6.25
N GLY A 274 -14.22 16.61 -6.95
CA GLY A 274 -12.91 16.10 -7.36
C GLY A 274 -12.04 15.73 -6.15
N ASN A 275 -12.11 16.52 -5.08
CA ASN A 275 -11.46 16.18 -3.82
C ASN A 275 -12.14 15.01 -3.09
N ALA A 276 -13.46 14.86 -3.18
CA ALA A 276 -14.15 13.67 -2.67
C ALA A 276 -13.66 12.40 -3.36
N LEU A 277 -13.41 12.45 -4.69
CA LEU A 277 -12.77 11.34 -5.40
C LEU A 277 -11.35 11.05 -4.89
N LEU A 278 -10.54 12.09 -4.56
CA LEU A 278 -9.24 11.88 -3.91
C LEU A 278 -9.38 11.20 -2.54
N TRP A 279 -10.37 11.62 -1.73
CA TRP A 279 -10.65 11.01 -0.43
C TRP A 279 -10.99 9.52 -0.54
N THR A 280 -11.84 9.13 -1.52
CA THR A 280 -12.12 7.71 -1.75
C THR A 280 -10.86 6.90 -2.06
N LYS A 281 -9.80 7.55 -2.58
CA LYS A 281 -8.55 6.87 -2.89
C LYS A 281 -7.71 6.63 -1.64
N SER A 282 -7.70 7.58 -0.70
CA SER A 282 -7.10 7.38 0.63
C SER A 282 -7.78 6.27 1.42
N MET A 283 -9.09 6.08 1.27
CA MET A 283 -9.82 4.96 1.88
C MET A 283 -9.38 3.57 1.36
N THR A 284 -8.64 3.52 0.25
CA THR A 284 -8.12 2.28 -0.35
C THR A 284 -6.57 2.22 -0.33
N SER A 285 -5.92 3.04 0.50
CA SER A 285 -4.47 3.10 0.63
C SER A 285 -3.98 2.43 1.93
N HIS A 286 -2.65 2.29 2.08
CA HIS A 286 -2.01 1.84 3.33
C HIS A 286 -2.32 2.74 4.54
N ALA A 287 -2.95 3.90 4.34
CA ALA A 287 -3.40 4.74 5.45
C ALA A 287 -4.71 4.25 6.06
N ALA A 288 -5.56 3.61 5.25
CA ALA A 288 -6.79 2.98 5.72
C ALA A 288 -6.52 1.79 6.63
N SER A 289 -5.29 1.25 6.58
CA SER A 289 -4.91 0.03 7.28
C SER A 289 -4.41 0.18 8.71
N GLN A 290 -4.34 1.41 9.20
CA GLN A 290 -3.75 1.74 10.49
C GLN A 290 -4.78 1.61 11.62
N SER A 291 -4.33 1.26 12.83
CA SER A 291 -5.23 1.08 13.99
C SER A 291 -6.01 2.35 14.37
N ASN A 292 -5.38 3.52 14.28
CA ASN A 292 -6.05 4.83 14.32
C ASN A 292 -6.09 5.41 12.91
N GLN A 293 -7.22 5.24 12.22
CA GLN A 293 -7.33 5.52 10.78
C GLN A 293 -7.44 7.00 10.45
N PHE A 294 -7.99 7.82 11.35
CA PHE A 294 -8.36 9.20 11.00
C PHE A 294 -7.14 10.05 10.59
N LEU A 295 -6.08 10.04 11.39
CA LEU A 295 -4.90 10.87 11.13
C LEU A 295 -4.11 10.38 9.90
N PRO A 296 -3.79 9.08 9.74
CA PRO A 296 -3.19 8.55 8.52
C PRO A 296 -3.99 8.87 7.26
N LEU A 297 -5.32 8.65 7.28
CA LEU A 297 -6.17 8.94 6.12
C LEU A 297 -6.16 10.43 5.78
N ALA A 298 -6.22 11.31 6.79
CA ALA A 298 -6.14 12.74 6.59
C ALA A 298 -4.78 13.17 5.99
N MET A 299 -3.67 12.59 6.48
CA MET A 299 -2.34 12.89 5.96
C MET A 299 -2.14 12.39 4.53
N ASP A 300 -2.63 11.19 4.21
CA ASP A 300 -2.61 10.64 2.85
C ASP A 300 -3.45 11.50 1.89
N PHE A 301 -4.66 11.89 2.30
CA PHE A 301 -5.51 12.80 1.52
C PHE A 301 -4.84 14.15 1.29
N LEU A 302 -4.27 14.76 2.34
CA LEU A 302 -3.59 16.04 2.24
C LEU A 302 -2.35 15.95 1.32
N HIS A 303 -1.64 14.83 1.35
CA HIS A 303 -0.53 14.57 0.43
C HIS A 303 -1.01 14.51 -1.03
N LEU A 304 -2.05 13.71 -1.30
CA LEU A 304 -2.65 13.59 -2.64
C LEU A 304 -3.24 14.93 -3.12
N PHE A 305 -3.86 15.70 -2.24
CA PHE A 305 -4.40 17.03 -2.50
C PHE A 305 -3.29 18.01 -2.92
N GLY A 306 -2.22 18.10 -2.13
CA GLY A 306 -1.07 18.95 -2.43
C GLY A 306 -0.43 18.59 -3.77
N ALA A 307 -0.22 17.29 -4.01
CA ALA A 307 0.35 16.79 -5.26
C ALA A 307 -0.56 17.11 -6.46
N SER A 308 -1.88 16.95 -6.29
CA SER A 308 -2.88 17.27 -7.31
C SER A 308 -2.87 18.74 -7.70
N ILE A 309 -2.84 19.64 -6.72
CA ILE A 309 -2.76 21.08 -6.99
C ILE A 309 -1.44 21.43 -7.70
N TRP A 310 -0.30 20.89 -7.25
CA TRP A 310 0.98 21.22 -7.86
C TRP A 310 1.06 20.75 -9.31
N ILE A 311 0.82 19.46 -9.55
CA ILE A 311 0.93 18.86 -10.88
C ILE A 311 -0.12 19.45 -11.83
N GLY A 312 -1.38 19.57 -11.39
CA GLY A 312 -2.42 20.17 -12.23
C GLY A 312 -2.18 21.65 -12.53
N SER A 313 -1.59 22.41 -11.60
CA SER A 313 -1.18 23.80 -11.87
C SER A 313 -0.01 23.87 -12.87
N LEU A 314 0.95 22.94 -12.81
CA LEU A 314 2.02 22.84 -13.81
C LEU A 314 1.48 22.49 -15.20
N ILE A 315 0.51 21.58 -15.29
CA ILE A 315 -0.22 21.31 -16.53
C ILE A 315 -0.89 22.60 -17.04
N GLY A 316 -1.50 23.39 -16.15
CA GLY A 316 -2.04 24.72 -16.46
C GLY A 316 -0.96 25.66 -17.03
N PHE A 317 0.17 25.81 -16.35
CA PHE A 317 1.27 26.68 -16.79
C PHE A 317 1.86 26.26 -18.15
N VAL A 318 2.04 24.95 -18.38
CA VAL A 318 2.50 24.40 -19.66
C VAL A 318 1.43 24.56 -20.74
N GLY A 319 0.16 24.34 -20.40
CA GLY A 319 -0.98 24.53 -21.28
C GLY A 319 -1.10 25.97 -21.78
N PHE A 320 -0.82 26.97 -20.94
CA PHE A 320 -0.86 28.39 -21.29
C PHE A 320 0.52 28.99 -21.58
N LEU A 321 1.53 28.15 -21.85
CA LEU A 321 2.91 28.59 -22.06
C LEU A 321 3.09 29.54 -23.25
N SER A 322 2.17 29.54 -24.22
CA SER A 322 2.19 30.47 -25.36
C SER A 322 2.06 31.94 -24.94
N PHE A 323 1.42 32.24 -23.80
CA PHE A 323 1.25 33.62 -23.32
C PHE A 323 2.58 34.32 -23.02
N ARG A 324 3.63 33.58 -22.68
CA ARG A 324 4.97 34.17 -22.46
C ARG A 324 5.58 34.83 -23.70
N LYS A 325 5.13 34.42 -24.90
CA LYS A 325 5.62 34.91 -26.20
C LYS A 325 4.79 36.08 -26.73
N ASN A 326 3.58 36.27 -26.22
CA ASN A 326 2.70 37.36 -26.62
C ASN A 326 2.99 38.59 -25.74
N THR A 327 3.34 39.72 -26.33
CA THR A 327 3.75 40.95 -25.63
C THR A 327 2.69 41.43 -24.63
N ASP A 328 1.41 41.35 -24.99
CA ASP A 328 0.30 41.85 -24.17
C ASP A 328 -0.05 40.92 -22.99
N LEU A 329 0.18 39.61 -23.16
CA LEU A 329 -0.17 38.58 -22.17
C LEU A 329 1.02 38.15 -21.32
N LYS A 330 2.26 38.51 -21.72
CA LYS A 330 3.49 38.12 -21.02
C LYS A 330 3.47 38.53 -19.56
N GLN A 331 3.05 39.76 -19.27
CA GLN A 331 3.00 40.30 -17.91
C GLN A 331 1.95 39.59 -17.04
N ASP A 332 0.79 39.28 -17.60
CA ASP A 332 -0.24 38.51 -16.90
C ASP A 332 0.24 37.05 -16.63
N TYR A 333 1.01 36.45 -17.53
CA TYR A 333 1.62 35.12 -17.31
C TYR A 333 2.68 35.13 -16.19
N LEU A 334 3.54 36.15 -16.15
CA LEU A 334 4.51 36.31 -15.05
C LEU A 334 3.80 36.54 -13.71
N ARG A 335 2.70 37.31 -13.71
CA ARG A 335 1.85 37.51 -12.53
C ARG A 335 1.23 36.21 -12.05
N MET A 336 0.81 35.30 -12.95
CA MET A 336 0.35 33.96 -12.58
C MET A 336 1.43 33.17 -11.83
N ILE A 337 2.68 33.20 -12.30
CA ILE A 337 3.81 32.53 -11.62
C ILE A 337 4.03 33.11 -10.23
N LYS A 338 4.00 34.45 -10.09
CA LYS A 338 4.12 35.13 -8.80
C LYS A 338 2.99 34.80 -7.83
N ASN A 339 1.76 34.69 -8.34
CA ASN A 339 0.59 34.31 -7.54
C ASN A 339 0.69 32.86 -7.05
N PHE A 340 1.06 31.94 -7.96
CA PHE A 340 1.23 30.53 -7.61
C PHE A 340 2.40 30.31 -6.66
N SER A 341 3.45 31.12 -6.72
CA SER A 341 4.63 30.98 -5.84
C SER A 341 4.31 30.93 -4.34
N LYS A 342 3.31 31.70 -3.89
CA LYS A 342 2.86 31.66 -2.47
C LYS A 342 2.20 30.32 -2.14
N TRP A 343 1.34 29.84 -3.03
CA TRP A 343 0.71 28.53 -2.91
C TRP A 343 1.72 27.39 -3.03
N GLY A 344 2.70 27.51 -3.92
CA GLY A 344 3.78 26.55 -4.10
C GLY A 344 4.55 26.32 -2.81
N LEU A 345 4.87 27.37 -2.05
CA LEU A 345 5.52 27.23 -0.74
C LEU A 345 4.63 26.45 0.25
N ILE A 346 3.34 26.79 0.34
CA ILE A 346 2.39 26.09 1.22
C ILE A 346 2.29 24.61 0.83
N ILE A 347 2.20 24.31 -0.47
CA ILE A 347 2.09 22.95 -0.99
C ILE A 347 3.38 22.15 -0.73
N VAL A 348 4.55 22.75 -0.92
CA VAL A 348 5.84 22.11 -0.61
C VAL A 348 5.92 21.76 0.88
N LEU A 349 5.53 22.69 1.77
CA LEU A 349 5.50 22.43 3.21
C LEU A 349 4.50 21.32 3.57
N LEU A 350 3.30 21.36 2.99
CA LEU A 350 2.27 20.34 3.17
C LEU A 350 2.78 18.95 2.75
N LEU A 351 3.36 18.84 1.55
CA LEU A 351 3.89 17.59 1.01
C LEU A 351 5.08 17.06 1.80
N THR A 352 5.95 17.96 2.27
CA THR A 352 7.10 17.59 3.10
C THR A 352 6.63 17.06 4.45
N PHE A 353 5.70 17.76 5.12
CA PHE A 353 5.18 17.35 6.42
C PHE A 353 4.42 16.02 6.35
N THR A 354 3.48 15.91 5.41
CA THR A 354 2.72 14.66 5.19
C THR A 354 3.62 13.52 4.76
N GLY A 355 4.65 13.77 3.92
CA GLY A 355 5.61 12.77 3.50
C GLY A 355 6.53 12.28 4.64
N ILE A 356 6.98 13.18 5.53
CA ILE A 356 7.73 12.82 6.73
C ILE A 356 6.84 11.97 7.65
N TYR A 357 5.60 12.39 7.88
CA TYR A 357 4.65 11.62 8.67
C TYR A 357 4.48 10.19 8.14
N SER A 358 4.19 10.02 6.85
CA SER A 358 4.06 8.69 6.24
C SER A 358 5.37 7.89 6.30
N SER A 359 6.53 8.55 6.18
CA SER A 359 7.83 7.86 6.28
C SER A 359 8.07 7.32 7.68
N LEU A 360 7.75 8.09 8.72
CA LEU A 360 7.85 7.65 10.12
C LEU A 360 6.87 6.52 10.44
N LEU A 361 5.73 6.51 9.75
CA LEU A 361 4.72 5.47 9.91
C LEU A 361 5.09 4.15 9.23
N TYR A 362 5.77 4.19 8.08
CA TYR A 362 5.99 2.99 7.25
C TYR A 362 7.45 2.51 7.21
N ILE A 363 8.41 3.25 7.77
CA ILE A 363 9.82 2.89 7.80
C ILE A 363 10.31 2.80 9.25
N PRO A 364 10.54 1.59 9.77
CA PRO A 364 10.87 1.41 11.18
C PRO A 364 12.29 1.84 11.54
N ASN A 365 13.23 1.79 10.59
CA ASN A 365 14.65 2.10 10.82
C ASN A 365 15.39 2.47 9.52
N LEU A 366 16.61 2.96 9.64
CA LEU A 366 17.41 3.44 8.50
C LEU A 366 17.87 2.31 7.57
N SER A 367 18.09 1.09 8.09
CA SER A 367 18.40 -0.07 7.24
C SER A 367 17.22 -0.42 6.33
N ALA A 368 15.99 -0.37 6.84
CA ALA A 368 14.79 -0.64 6.07
C ALA A 368 14.61 0.36 4.92
N LEU A 369 15.09 1.61 5.07
CA LEU A 369 15.07 2.60 4.00
C LEU A 369 15.96 2.21 2.79
N VAL A 370 17.08 1.51 3.01
CA VAL A 370 18.06 1.22 1.95
C VAL A 370 17.94 -0.22 1.44
N GLN A 371 17.57 -1.16 2.31
CA GLN A 371 17.54 -2.59 2.00
C GLN A 371 16.20 -3.06 1.44
N THR A 372 15.10 -2.34 1.69
CA THR A 372 13.77 -2.74 1.22
C THR A 372 13.44 -2.10 -0.12
N ASN A 373 12.65 -2.80 -0.94
CA ASN A 373 12.15 -2.27 -2.21
C ASN A 373 11.31 -0.99 -1.98
N TYR A 374 10.50 -0.97 -0.91
CA TYR A 374 9.70 0.19 -0.52
C TYR A 374 10.59 1.41 -0.24
N GLY A 375 11.63 1.22 0.60
CA GLY A 375 12.58 2.26 0.95
C GLY A 375 13.35 2.81 -0.26
N GLN A 376 13.80 1.93 -1.16
CA GLN A 376 14.51 2.32 -2.39
C GLN A 376 13.64 3.16 -3.33
N VAL A 377 12.36 2.78 -3.53
CA VAL A 377 11.42 3.57 -4.33
C VAL A 377 11.14 4.91 -3.65
N LEU A 378 11.03 4.96 -2.32
CA LEU A 378 10.88 6.20 -1.58
C LEU A 378 12.10 7.13 -1.75
N ILE A 379 13.33 6.61 -1.66
CA ILE A 379 14.55 7.39 -1.92
C ILE A 379 14.49 8.02 -3.31
N GLY A 380 14.10 7.24 -4.33
CA GLY A 380 13.90 7.75 -5.69
C GLY A 380 12.87 8.87 -5.74
N LYS A 381 11.72 8.69 -5.08
CA LYS A 381 10.64 9.69 -5.01
C LYS A 381 11.10 10.97 -4.31
N VAL A 382 11.80 10.87 -3.19
CA VAL A 382 12.34 12.01 -2.42
C VAL A 382 13.42 12.74 -3.23
N SER A 383 14.30 12.01 -3.92
CA SER A 383 15.35 12.60 -4.76
C SER A 383 14.75 13.43 -5.91
N LEU A 384 13.75 12.88 -6.59
CA LEU A 384 13.00 13.59 -7.63
C LEU A 384 12.23 14.79 -7.06
N PHE A 385 11.64 14.66 -5.87
CA PHE A 385 10.97 15.76 -5.19
C PHE A 385 11.93 16.92 -4.87
N VAL A 386 13.12 16.63 -4.34
CA VAL A 386 14.15 17.64 -4.08
C VAL A 386 14.56 18.33 -5.39
N LEU A 387 14.77 17.58 -6.47
CA LEU A 387 15.07 18.15 -7.78
C LEU A 387 13.94 19.07 -8.29
N MET A 388 12.68 18.66 -8.10
CA MET A 388 11.51 19.45 -8.45
C MET A 388 11.41 20.75 -7.64
N VAL A 389 11.71 20.71 -6.33
CA VAL A 389 11.78 21.88 -5.46
C VAL A 389 12.89 22.85 -5.90
N LEU A 390 14.07 22.34 -6.28
CA LEU A 390 15.18 23.17 -6.77
C LEU A 390 14.80 23.89 -8.08
N LEU A 391 14.14 23.20 -9.01
CA LEU A 391 13.63 23.82 -10.24
C LEU A 391 12.54 24.86 -9.93
N ALA A 392 11.62 24.56 -9.03
CA ALA A 392 10.57 25.49 -8.60
C ALA A 392 11.18 26.76 -7.96
N ALA A 393 12.24 26.61 -7.17
CA ALA A 393 12.98 27.74 -6.60
C ALA A 393 13.64 28.59 -7.70
N VAL A 394 14.27 27.96 -8.71
CA VAL A 394 14.81 28.66 -9.89
C VAL A 394 13.72 29.44 -10.62
N ASN A 395 12.55 28.84 -10.81
CA ASN A 395 11.40 29.49 -11.44
C ASN A 395 10.82 30.64 -10.61
N LEU A 396 10.82 30.53 -9.28
CA LEU A 396 10.48 31.62 -8.37
C LEU A 396 11.42 32.82 -8.54
N PHE A 397 12.73 32.59 -8.55
CA PHE A 397 13.72 33.66 -8.77
C PHE A 397 13.58 34.30 -10.15
N LYS A 398 13.34 33.50 -11.20
CA LYS A 398 13.09 33.99 -12.56
C LYS A 398 11.81 34.84 -12.64
N GLY A 399 10.73 34.39 -12.00
CA GLY A 399 9.48 35.13 -11.91
C GLY A 399 9.64 36.49 -11.20
N ARG A 400 10.45 36.55 -10.13
CA ARG A 400 10.77 37.82 -9.45
C ARG A 400 11.57 38.79 -10.32
N LYS A 401 12.48 38.28 -11.16
CA LYS A 401 13.29 39.08 -12.11
C LYS A 401 12.59 39.32 -13.45
N GLU A 402 11.31 38.96 -13.58
CA GLU A 402 10.50 39.08 -14.81
C GLU A 402 11.15 38.46 -16.08
N THR A 403 12.01 37.47 -15.89
CA THR A 403 12.73 36.83 -16.99
C THR A 403 11.99 35.59 -17.50
N THR A 404 11.84 35.51 -18.81
CA THR A 404 11.19 34.37 -19.49
C THR A 404 12.19 33.42 -20.17
N LYS A 405 13.49 33.73 -20.11
CA LYS A 405 14.55 32.92 -20.76
C LYS A 405 14.64 31.55 -20.06
N GLY A 406 14.50 30.48 -20.83
CA GLY A 406 14.53 29.10 -20.33
C GLY A 406 13.35 28.68 -19.44
N LEU A 407 12.39 29.57 -19.16
CA LEU A 407 11.24 29.30 -18.27
C LEU A 407 10.39 28.11 -18.76
N GLY A 408 10.14 28.06 -20.08
CA GLY A 408 9.35 26.97 -20.66
C GLY A 408 10.03 25.60 -20.56
N ALA A 409 11.36 25.55 -20.64
CA ALA A 409 12.10 24.30 -20.44
C ALA A 409 12.04 23.86 -18.97
N SER A 410 12.21 24.81 -18.04
CA SER A 410 12.12 24.55 -16.60
C SER A 410 10.75 24.02 -16.19
N LEU A 411 9.65 24.66 -16.63
CA LEU A 411 8.28 24.23 -16.33
C LEU A 411 7.95 22.84 -16.91
N LYS A 412 8.43 22.56 -18.14
CA LYS A 412 8.28 21.22 -18.74
C LYS A 412 9.10 20.18 -17.98
N GLY A 413 10.31 20.52 -17.55
CA GLY A 413 11.16 19.66 -16.72
C GLY A 413 10.51 19.33 -15.37
N GLU A 414 9.99 20.34 -14.67
CA GLU A 414 9.23 20.14 -13.43
C GLU A 414 8.01 19.25 -13.64
N LEU A 415 7.25 19.47 -14.72
CA LEU A 415 6.10 18.62 -15.02
C LEU A 415 6.54 17.17 -15.27
N LEU A 416 7.57 16.93 -16.08
CA LEU A 416 8.09 15.59 -16.35
C LEU A 416 8.53 14.87 -15.07
N ILE A 417 9.24 15.57 -14.18
CA ILE A 417 9.64 15.02 -12.88
C ILE A 417 8.41 14.70 -12.02
N GLY A 418 7.42 15.60 -11.97
CA GLY A 418 6.15 15.35 -11.28
C GLY A 418 5.42 14.11 -11.82
N LEU A 419 5.43 13.90 -13.13
CA LEU A 419 4.84 12.71 -13.76
C LEU A 419 5.61 11.43 -13.40
N MET A 420 6.95 11.47 -13.32
CA MET A 420 7.77 10.35 -12.84
C MET A 420 7.52 10.04 -11.37
N ILE A 421 7.38 11.07 -10.53
CA ILE A 421 6.99 10.92 -9.10
C ILE A 421 5.64 10.21 -8.97
N LEU A 422 4.67 10.49 -9.86
CA LEU A 422 3.39 9.75 -9.85
C LEU A 422 3.59 8.27 -10.21
N ILE A 423 4.46 7.93 -11.16
CA ILE A 423 4.77 6.52 -11.48
C ILE A 423 5.39 5.83 -10.26
N LEU A 424 6.40 6.43 -9.63
CA LEU A 424 6.99 5.90 -8.41
C LEU A 424 5.98 5.80 -7.27
N SER A 425 5.02 6.73 -7.20
CA SER A 425 3.95 6.67 -6.20
C SER A 425 3.04 5.46 -6.43
N VAL A 426 2.71 5.11 -7.67
CA VAL A 426 1.95 3.89 -7.97
C VAL A 426 2.74 2.65 -7.58
N VAL A 427 4.04 2.59 -7.88
CA VAL A 427 4.87 1.45 -7.46
C VAL A 427 4.90 1.35 -5.93
N LEU A 428 5.17 2.46 -5.25
CA LEU A 428 5.29 2.52 -3.79
C LEU A 428 4.01 2.09 -3.07
N THR A 429 2.83 2.50 -3.55
CA THR A 429 1.54 2.15 -2.92
C THR A 429 1.09 0.72 -3.18
N ASN A 430 1.82 -0.05 -3.99
CA ASN A 430 1.55 -1.47 -4.25
C ASN A 430 2.68 -2.38 -3.79
N LEU A 431 3.77 -1.82 -3.26
CA LEU A 431 4.77 -2.58 -2.53
C LEU A 431 4.30 -2.79 -1.09
N PRO A 432 4.65 -3.94 -0.47
CA PRO A 432 4.58 -4.08 0.97
C PRO A 432 5.35 -2.93 1.63
N THR A 433 4.80 -2.37 2.70
CA THR A 433 5.49 -1.31 3.44
C THR A 433 6.82 -1.82 4.00
N ALA A 434 7.78 -0.92 4.22
CA ALA A 434 9.03 -1.31 4.87
C ALA A 434 8.79 -1.80 6.32
N MET A 435 7.62 -1.54 6.89
CA MET A 435 7.24 -2.08 8.20
C MET A 435 6.77 -3.54 8.10
N GLN A 436 6.07 -3.94 7.03
CA GLN A 436 5.70 -5.34 6.74
C GLN A 436 6.89 -6.21 6.34
N SER A 437 7.93 -5.63 5.75
CA SER A 437 9.17 -6.32 5.42
C SER A 437 10.34 -5.41 5.75
N PRO A 438 10.78 -5.35 7.02
CA PRO A 438 11.86 -4.46 7.49
C PRO A 438 13.23 -4.78 6.89
N GLY A 439 13.34 -5.89 6.17
CA GLY A 439 14.59 -6.40 5.64
C GLY A 439 15.39 -7.16 6.69
N PRO A 440 16.52 -7.76 6.29
CA PRO A 440 17.30 -8.66 7.15
C PRO A 440 17.65 -8.02 8.50
N TYR A 441 17.40 -8.76 9.58
CA TYR A 441 17.90 -8.40 10.90
C TYR A 441 19.35 -8.87 11.01
N ASN A 442 20.25 -8.03 11.50
CA ASN A 442 21.63 -8.41 11.78
C ASN A 442 22.17 -7.56 12.92
N ASN A 443 22.31 -8.15 14.10
CA ASN A 443 22.79 -7.43 15.28
C ASN A 443 23.76 -8.28 16.10
N THR A 444 24.72 -7.62 16.75
CA THR A 444 25.74 -8.28 17.56
C THR A 444 25.69 -7.79 19.00
N ASN A 445 25.44 -8.70 19.93
CA ASN A 445 25.60 -8.46 21.35
C ASN A 445 26.98 -8.91 21.82
N ILE A 446 27.53 -8.20 22.80
CA ILE A 446 28.79 -8.56 23.46
C ILE A 446 28.44 -9.03 24.87
N VAL A 447 28.81 -10.27 25.19
CA VAL A 447 28.49 -10.95 26.45
C VAL A 447 29.73 -11.60 27.05
N ASN A 448 29.68 -11.94 28.34
CA ASN A 448 30.68 -12.72 29.08
C ASN A 448 32.14 -12.50 28.63
N HIS A 449 32.78 -11.44 29.14
CA HIS A 449 34.20 -11.14 28.90
C HIS A 449 34.58 -10.89 27.42
N GLY A 450 33.66 -10.34 26.62
CA GLY A 450 33.94 -9.88 25.25
C GLY A 450 33.63 -10.89 24.15
N LYS A 451 32.95 -12.00 24.46
CA LYS A 451 32.41 -12.92 23.46
C LYS A 451 31.31 -12.20 22.66
N ARG A 452 31.34 -12.31 21.33
CA ARG A 452 30.42 -11.65 20.40
C ARG A 452 29.44 -12.67 19.85
N ILE A 453 28.16 -12.45 20.12
CA ILE A 453 27.06 -13.25 19.58
C ILE A 453 26.35 -12.39 18.54
N THR A 454 26.28 -12.86 17.30
CA THR A 454 25.55 -12.18 16.22
C THR A 454 24.35 -13.01 15.83
N LEU A 455 23.16 -12.43 15.92
CA LEU A 455 21.94 -13.00 15.37
C LEU A 455 21.63 -12.31 14.04
N LYS A 456 21.50 -13.11 13.00
CA LYS A 456 21.05 -12.65 11.69
C LYS A 456 19.78 -13.40 11.29
N THR A 457 18.74 -12.67 10.91
CA THR A 457 17.47 -13.23 10.45
C THR A 457 17.13 -12.71 9.07
N THR A 458 16.89 -13.62 8.12
CA THR A 458 16.58 -13.26 6.73
C THR A 458 15.34 -14.03 6.23
N PRO A 459 14.34 -13.39 5.61
CA PRO A 459 14.24 -11.95 5.29
C PRO A 459 13.64 -11.07 6.40
N ASN A 460 13.41 -11.62 7.62
CA ASN A 460 12.78 -10.96 8.76
C ASN A 460 11.32 -10.54 8.49
N ILE A 461 10.51 -11.52 8.11
CA ILE A 461 9.07 -11.36 7.82
C ILE A 461 8.25 -12.31 8.69
N VAL A 462 6.94 -12.09 8.74
CA VAL A 462 6.02 -13.13 9.21
C VAL A 462 6.09 -14.30 8.22
N GLY A 463 6.42 -15.49 8.70
CA GLY A 463 6.62 -16.65 7.85
C GLY A 463 7.97 -17.34 8.03
N THR A 464 8.38 -18.07 6.99
CA THR A 464 9.66 -18.78 7.00
C THR A 464 10.84 -17.81 6.96
N ASN A 465 11.75 -17.94 7.92
CA ASN A 465 12.99 -17.19 7.99
C ASN A 465 14.18 -18.15 8.17
N LEU A 466 15.35 -17.72 7.72
CA LEU A 466 16.64 -18.30 8.09
C LEU A 466 17.19 -17.51 9.27
N PHE A 467 17.46 -18.21 10.37
CA PHE A 467 18.10 -17.68 11.57
C PHE A 467 19.53 -18.21 11.63
N GLU A 468 20.51 -17.31 11.52
CA GLU A 468 21.93 -17.62 11.62
C GLU A 468 22.48 -17.01 12.93
N VAL A 469 23.16 -17.82 13.73
CA VAL A 469 23.88 -17.37 14.92
C VAL A 469 25.38 -17.56 14.69
N THR A 470 26.13 -16.47 14.77
CA THR A 470 27.59 -16.48 14.71
C THR A 470 28.19 -16.17 16.07
N LEU A 471 29.04 -17.06 16.56
CA LEU A 471 29.72 -16.99 17.85
C LEU A 471 31.21 -16.74 17.65
N LYS A 472 31.70 -15.61 18.17
CA LYS A 472 33.13 -15.25 18.13
C LYS A 472 33.64 -14.91 19.52
N ASP A 473 34.89 -15.22 19.80
CA ASP A 473 35.57 -14.79 21.01
C ASP A 473 35.98 -13.30 20.95
N ARG A 474 36.63 -12.82 22.00
CA ARG A 474 37.15 -11.44 22.09
C ARG A 474 38.19 -11.08 21.02
N THR A 475 38.84 -12.07 20.42
CA THR A 475 39.86 -11.89 19.36
C THR A 475 39.24 -11.96 17.95
N GLY A 476 37.95 -12.26 17.86
CA GLY A 476 37.22 -12.42 16.61
C GLY A 476 37.28 -13.84 16.01
N GLN A 477 37.87 -14.80 16.73
CA GLN A 477 37.95 -16.19 16.31
C GLN A 477 36.67 -16.97 16.64
N PRO A 478 36.27 -17.97 15.85
CA PRO A 478 35.09 -18.78 16.14
C PRO A 478 35.22 -19.55 17.46
N ILE A 479 34.16 -19.55 18.28
CA ILE A 479 34.07 -20.39 19.48
C ILE A 479 33.76 -21.83 19.05
N LYS A 480 34.55 -22.81 19.51
CA LYS A 480 34.54 -24.20 19.00
C LYS A 480 33.93 -25.22 19.95
N ASP A 481 33.92 -24.91 21.24
CA ASP A 481 33.54 -25.75 22.37
C ASP A 481 32.05 -25.64 22.70
N ILE A 482 31.19 -25.61 21.68
CA ILE A 482 29.73 -25.56 21.84
C ILE A 482 29.16 -26.97 21.83
N GLU A 483 28.31 -27.27 22.82
CA GLU A 483 27.56 -28.51 22.94
C GLU A 483 26.15 -28.36 22.36
N GLN A 484 25.45 -27.29 22.74
CA GLN A 484 24.10 -26.99 22.25
C GLN A 484 23.89 -25.49 22.04
N LEU A 485 23.01 -25.16 21.09
CA LEU A 485 22.56 -23.80 20.85
C LEU A 485 21.06 -23.81 20.56
N HIS A 486 20.30 -23.09 21.38
CA HIS A 486 18.87 -22.96 21.25
C HIS A 486 18.47 -21.49 21.05
N LEU A 487 17.44 -21.28 20.24
CA LEU A 487 16.72 -20.00 20.17
C LEU A 487 15.35 -20.18 20.81
N THR A 488 14.98 -19.28 21.70
CA THR A 488 13.62 -19.19 22.25
C THR A 488 12.96 -17.91 21.75
N PHE A 489 11.84 -18.07 21.05
CA PHE A 489 11.03 -16.99 20.49
C PHE A 489 9.89 -16.64 21.45
N THR A 490 9.73 -15.37 21.75
CA THR A 490 8.64 -14.86 22.60
C THR A 490 8.07 -13.58 22.01
N MET A 491 6.76 -13.55 21.77
CA MET A 491 6.06 -12.34 21.33
C MET A 491 5.85 -11.39 22.50
N LEU A 492 6.22 -10.12 22.35
CA LEU A 492 6.20 -9.14 23.44
C LEU A 492 4.88 -8.39 23.58
N GLU A 493 4.05 -8.38 22.54
CA GLU A 493 2.82 -7.57 22.51
C GLU A 493 1.55 -8.42 22.76
N MET A 494 1.65 -9.75 22.59
CA MET A 494 0.56 -10.69 22.84
C MET A 494 1.12 -11.99 23.41
N ASP A 495 0.48 -12.55 24.43
CA ASP A 495 0.87 -13.84 24.99
C ASP A 495 0.51 -14.97 24.03
N MET A 496 1.53 -15.54 23.40
CA MET A 496 1.45 -16.64 22.43
C MET A 496 2.22 -17.88 22.91
N GLY A 497 2.68 -17.90 24.17
CA GLY A 497 3.63 -18.89 24.66
C GLY A 497 5.06 -18.67 24.13
N LYS A 498 5.92 -19.67 24.38
CA LYS A 498 7.33 -19.66 23.95
C LYS A 498 7.59 -20.84 23.03
N GLU A 499 8.28 -20.58 21.93
CA GLU A 499 8.75 -21.62 21.02
C GLU A 499 10.27 -21.73 21.16
N THR A 500 10.81 -22.95 21.30
CA THR A 500 12.26 -23.17 21.39
C THR A 500 12.71 -24.12 20.30
N VAL A 501 13.80 -23.78 19.62
CA VAL A 501 14.38 -24.57 18.53
C VAL A 501 15.88 -24.69 18.67
N SER A 502 16.42 -25.86 18.35
CA SER A 502 17.86 -26.12 18.31
C SER A 502 18.44 -25.78 16.94
N LEU A 503 19.64 -25.20 16.92
CA LEU A 503 20.31 -24.84 15.67
C LEU A 503 21.32 -25.90 15.27
N ALA A 504 21.39 -26.16 13.96
CA ALA A 504 22.39 -27.06 13.38
C ALA A 504 23.71 -26.30 13.18
N LYS A 505 24.83 -26.94 13.53
CA LYS A 505 26.17 -26.40 13.24
C LYS A 505 26.44 -26.51 11.74
N THR A 506 26.77 -25.39 11.10
CA THR A 506 27.11 -25.36 9.66
C THR A 506 28.59 -25.11 9.42
N ALA A 507 29.24 -24.36 10.30
CA ALA A 507 30.68 -24.18 10.32
C ALA A 507 31.15 -23.90 11.76
N GLU A 508 32.47 -23.83 11.97
CA GLU A 508 33.00 -23.41 13.26
C GLU A 508 32.47 -22.02 13.66
N GLY A 509 31.87 -21.93 14.84
CA GLY A 509 31.20 -20.74 15.36
C GLY A 509 29.99 -20.25 14.55
N LYS A 510 29.43 -21.06 13.64
CA LYS A 510 28.21 -20.72 12.88
C LYS A 510 27.15 -21.81 12.98
N TYR A 511 25.95 -21.38 13.30
CA TYR A 511 24.80 -22.23 13.52
C TYR A 511 23.61 -21.65 12.78
N GLU A 512 22.75 -22.50 12.22
CA GLU A 512 21.55 -22.02 11.55
C GLU A 512 20.35 -22.93 11.78
N VAL A 513 19.17 -22.32 11.63
CA VAL A 513 17.90 -23.03 11.51
C VAL A 513 17.01 -22.26 10.55
N LYS A 514 16.28 -22.98 9.72
CA LYS A 514 15.26 -22.41 8.83
C LYS A 514 13.89 -22.90 9.29
N GLY A 515 12.98 -21.97 9.54
CA GLY A 515 11.66 -22.29 10.06
C GLY A 515 10.74 -21.08 10.14
N LEU A 516 9.47 -21.32 10.43
CA LEU A 516 8.48 -20.28 10.70
C LEU A 516 8.38 -20.08 12.21
N HIS A 517 9.37 -19.39 12.77
CA HIS A 517 9.40 -19.07 14.21
C HIS A 517 8.88 -17.66 14.51
N PHE A 518 8.56 -16.91 13.45
CA PHE A 518 7.88 -15.64 13.49
C PHE A 518 6.47 -15.80 12.92
N SER A 519 5.56 -16.23 13.79
CA SER A 519 4.17 -16.56 13.43
C SER A 519 3.27 -15.33 13.29
N MET A 520 3.71 -14.17 13.80
CA MET A 520 2.94 -12.94 13.79
C MET A 520 3.84 -11.71 13.64
N ALA A 521 3.25 -10.68 13.06
CA ALA A 521 3.76 -9.32 13.01
C ALA A 521 3.98 -8.74 14.41
N GLY A 522 5.06 -7.99 14.62
CA GLY A 522 5.27 -7.16 15.81
C GLY A 522 6.63 -7.37 16.47
N LYS A 523 6.70 -7.08 17.77
CA LYS A 523 7.96 -7.12 18.53
C LYS A 523 8.19 -8.47 19.18
N TRP A 524 9.30 -9.09 18.82
CA TRP A 524 9.75 -10.38 19.34
C TRP A 524 11.00 -10.23 20.18
N ASN A 525 11.07 -11.00 21.26
CA ASN A 525 12.33 -11.34 21.90
C ASN A 525 12.81 -12.70 21.38
N VAL A 526 14.04 -12.73 20.86
CA VAL A 526 14.75 -13.95 20.48
C VAL A 526 15.88 -14.15 21.48
N HIS A 527 15.63 -15.04 22.43
CA HIS A 527 16.60 -15.41 23.44
C HIS A 527 17.55 -16.47 22.86
N VAL A 528 18.86 -16.18 22.87
CA VAL A 528 19.92 -17.10 22.44
C VAL A 528 20.52 -17.73 23.67
N HIS A 529 20.35 -19.05 23.81
CA HIS A 529 20.98 -19.85 24.84
C HIS A 529 22.08 -20.71 24.23
N VAL A 530 23.32 -20.51 24.65
CA VAL A 530 24.48 -21.31 24.21
C VAL A 530 24.99 -22.12 25.40
N LEU A 531 25.10 -23.43 25.24
CA LEU A 531 25.74 -24.33 26.21
C LEU A 531 27.08 -24.82 25.67
N THR A 532 28.15 -24.58 26.42
CA THR A 532 29.48 -25.08 26.08
C THR A 532 29.69 -26.53 26.54
N LYS A 533 30.71 -27.19 25.99
CA LYS A 533 31.14 -28.54 26.42
C LYS A 533 31.60 -28.59 27.88
N SER A 534 32.05 -27.46 28.42
CA SER A 534 32.37 -27.28 29.84
C SER A 534 31.18 -26.93 30.72
N LEU A 535 29.95 -26.97 30.17
CA LEU A 535 28.70 -26.67 30.86
C LEU A 535 28.56 -25.21 31.33
N GLU A 536 29.34 -24.28 30.75
CA GLU A 536 29.10 -22.83 30.88
C GLU A 536 27.94 -22.42 29.96
N SER A 537 26.97 -21.68 30.48
CA SER A 537 25.92 -21.05 29.67
C SER A 537 26.29 -19.63 29.25
N ILE A 538 25.93 -19.26 28.03
CA ILE A 538 26.09 -17.92 27.50
C ILE A 538 24.75 -17.51 26.91
N ASP A 539 24.13 -16.52 27.53
CA ASP A 539 22.76 -16.11 27.29
C ASP A 539 22.69 -14.67 26.79
N THR A 540 21.86 -14.40 25.80
CA THR A 540 21.61 -13.03 25.35
C THR A 540 20.27 -12.89 24.65
N ASP A 541 19.65 -11.72 24.79
CA ASP A 541 18.36 -11.40 24.20
C ASP A 541 18.52 -10.46 23.00
N PHE A 542 17.83 -10.79 21.91
CA PHE A 542 17.70 -9.94 20.73
C PHE A 542 16.26 -9.48 20.58
N HIS A 543 16.07 -8.16 20.58
CA HIS A 543 14.77 -7.56 20.28
C HIS A 543 14.68 -7.37 18.76
N VAL A 544 13.73 -8.06 18.14
CA VAL A 544 13.54 -8.08 16.69
C VAL A 544 12.14 -7.53 16.38
N LEU A 545 12.08 -6.53 15.51
CA LEU A 545 10.82 -6.10 14.90
C LEU A 545 10.60 -6.95 13.64
N VAL A 546 9.53 -7.71 13.63
CA VAL A 546 9.14 -8.61 12.54
C VAL A 546 7.95 -8.00 11.85
N GLY A 547 8.02 -7.93 10.51
CA GLY A 547 6.96 -7.48 9.61
C GLY A 547 5.65 -7.05 10.26
N SER A 548 5.57 -5.81 10.76
CA SER A 548 4.42 -5.27 11.48
C SER A 548 3.83 -4.08 10.75
N GLN A 549 2.50 -3.92 10.76
CA GLN A 549 1.84 -2.71 10.25
C GLN A 549 1.66 -1.63 11.32
#